data_AF-A0A2V9BG54-F1
#
_entry.id   AF-A0A2V9BG54-F1
#
_cell.length_a   1.000
_cell.length_b   1.000
_cell.length_c   1.000
_cell.angle_alpha   90.00
_cell.angle_beta   90.00
_cell.angle_gamma   90.00
#
_symmetry.space_group_name_H-M   'P 1'
#
loop_
_entity.id
_entity.type
_entity.pdbx_description
1 polymer ?
#
loop_
_entity_poly.entity_id
_entity_poly.type
_entity_poly.pdbx_seq_one_letter_code
_entity_poly.pdbx_strand_id
1 'polypeptide(L)'
;MAKSPASRIIRHRIVPYLDTSGAQTHLLILQEVARLLQVPLSWVYGRLRKRSLGRLPGYRLGKYWRFREEEIWGWVETQHGGHRAA
;
A
#
# COMPACT_ATOMS: atom_id res chain seq x y z
N MET A 1 12.51 -32.62 22.23
CA MET A 1 11.89 -31.68 23.18
C MET A 1 12.26 -30.25 22.78
N ALA A 2 11.31 -29.52 22.20
CA ALA A 2 11.24 -28.05 22.24
C ALA A 2 9.79 -27.69 21.91
N LYS A 3 9.02 -27.43 22.96
CA LYS A 3 7.65 -26.92 22.84
C LYS A 3 7.76 -25.44 22.47
N SER A 4 7.17 -25.02 21.36
CA SER A 4 6.75 -23.62 21.21
C SER A 4 5.25 -23.60 20.87
N PRO A 5 4.39 -23.28 21.85
CA PRO A 5 2.96 -23.15 21.65
C PRO A 5 2.59 -21.65 21.63
N ALA A 6 2.33 -21.06 20.47
CA ALA A 6 1.65 -19.76 20.42
C ALA A 6 1.07 -19.41 19.04
N SER A 7 -0.16 -18.88 19.06
CA SER A 7 -0.98 -18.33 17.97
C SER A 7 -1.55 -19.38 17.00
N ARG A 8 -2.71 -20.01 17.23
CA ARG A 8 -4.03 -19.50 17.68
C ARG A 8 -4.51 -18.29 16.85
N ILE A 9 -5.24 -18.63 15.78
CA ILE A 9 -6.45 -17.97 15.27
C ILE A 9 -6.49 -16.45 15.49
N ILE A 10 -6.18 -15.66 14.45
CA ILE A 10 -6.60 -14.25 14.39
C ILE A 10 -7.16 -13.93 12.99
N ARG A 11 -8.46 -13.64 13.02
CA ARG A 11 -9.27 -12.93 12.03
C ARG A 11 -8.45 -11.90 11.23
N HIS A 12 -8.43 -12.02 9.91
CA HIS A 12 -8.08 -10.92 8.98
C HIS A 12 -6.78 -10.13 9.29
N ARG A 13 -5.72 -10.78 9.79
CA ARG A 13 -4.40 -10.16 9.93
C ARG A 13 -3.53 -10.65 8.78
N ILE A 14 -3.48 -9.89 7.68
CA ILE A 14 -2.43 -10.05 6.67
C ILE A 14 -1.12 -9.77 7.42
N VAL A 15 -0.38 -10.83 7.73
CA VAL A 15 0.96 -10.71 8.29
C VAL A 15 1.86 -10.11 7.21
N PRO A 16 2.66 -9.07 7.51
CA PRO A 16 3.74 -8.70 6.63
C PRO A 16 4.72 -9.86 6.64
N TYR A 17 4.72 -10.64 5.56
CA TYR A 17 5.74 -11.65 5.36
C TYR A 17 7.05 -10.89 5.13
N LEU A 18 7.91 -10.89 6.16
CA LEU A 18 9.30 -10.48 6.02
C LEU A 18 9.91 -11.46 5.04
N ASP A 19 10.21 -11.02 3.82
CA ASP A 19 11.07 -11.79 2.93
C ASP A 19 12.45 -11.91 3.61
N THR A 20 12.87 -13.14 3.87
CA THR A 20 14.16 -13.52 4.49
C THR A 20 15.37 -12.94 3.74
N SER A 21 15.16 -12.42 2.53
CA SER A 21 16.18 -11.87 1.64
C SER A 21 16.52 -10.39 1.88
N GLY A 22 15.80 -9.69 2.78
CA GLY A 22 16.02 -8.25 3.03
C GLY A 22 15.59 -7.33 1.88
N ALA A 23 15.05 -7.89 0.79
CA ALA A 23 14.41 -7.15 -0.28
C ALA A 23 12.93 -6.90 0.10
N GLN A 24 12.52 -5.63 0.14
CA GLN A 24 11.16 -5.22 0.49
C GLN A 24 10.17 -5.57 -0.65
N THR A 25 9.88 -6.85 -0.84
CA THR A 25 8.86 -7.34 -1.79
C THR A 25 7.44 -7.24 -1.21
N HIS A 26 7.20 -6.29 -0.30
CA HIS A 26 5.93 -6.16 0.40
C HIS A 26 4.93 -5.31 -0.41
N LEU A 27 3.79 -5.91 -0.76
CA LEU A 27 2.69 -5.21 -1.41
C LEU A 27 1.73 -4.61 -0.38
N LEU A 28 1.76 -3.28 -0.27
CA LEU A 28 0.94 -2.51 0.64
C LEU A 28 -0.55 -2.69 0.33
N ILE A 29 -1.37 -2.69 1.38
CA ILE A 29 -2.84 -2.53 1.28
C ILE A 29 -3.25 -1.06 1.35
N LEU A 30 -4.49 -0.78 0.95
CA LEU A 30 -5.16 0.53 1.07
C LEU A 30 -4.89 1.26 2.39
N GLN A 31 -4.98 0.54 3.52
CA GLN A 31 -4.77 1.11 4.85
C GLN A 31 -3.30 1.50 5.10
N GLU A 32 -2.37 0.71 4.59
CA GLU A 32 -0.94 0.99 4.72
C GLU A 32 -0.55 2.17 3.86
N VAL A 33 -1.09 2.25 2.63
CA VAL A 33 -0.94 3.44 1.78
C VAL A 33 -1.50 4.70 2.45
N ALA A 34 -2.67 4.62 3.07
CA ALA A 34 -3.26 5.74 3.79
C ALA A 34 -2.35 6.22 4.93
N ARG A 35 -1.75 5.28 5.68
CA ARG A 35 -0.76 5.60 6.73
C ARG A 35 0.54 6.16 6.16
N LEU A 36 1.05 5.56 5.09
CA LEU A 36 2.29 5.95 4.41
C LEU A 36 2.22 7.41 3.95
N LEU A 37 1.11 7.78 3.30
CA LEU A 37 0.86 9.12 2.80
C LEU A 37 0.29 10.07 3.88
N GLN A 38 0.01 9.57 5.08
CA GLN A 38 -0.66 10.29 6.17
C GLN A 38 -1.99 10.96 5.75
N VAL A 39 -2.78 10.27 4.94
CA VAL A 39 -4.08 10.74 4.44
C VAL A 39 -5.24 9.87 4.94
N PRO A 40 -6.49 10.38 4.95
CA PRO A 40 -7.65 9.56 5.27
C PRO A 40 -7.85 8.41 4.28
N LEU A 41 -8.28 7.24 4.76
CA LEU A 41 -8.54 6.07 3.92
C LEU A 41 -9.58 6.34 2.80
N SER A 42 -10.60 7.16 3.10
CA SER A 42 -11.61 7.59 2.13
C SER A 42 -11.01 8.38 0.97
N TRP A 43 -9.95 9.15 1.21
CA TRP A 43 -9.22 9.87 0.18
C TRP A 43 -8.54 8.89 -0.79
N VAL A 44 -7.89 7.84 -0.27
CA VAL A 44 -7.25 6.80 -1.08
C VAL A 44 -8.27 6.07 -1.95
N TYR A 45 -9.44 5.73 -1.41
CA TYR A 45 -10.55 5.17 -2.18
C TYR A 45 -11.04 6.11 -3.29
N GLY A 46 -11.10 7.41 -3.03
CA GLY A 46 -11.41 8.43 -4.04
C GLY A 46 -10.39 8.44 -5.18
N ARG A 47 -9.10 8.32 -4.85
CA ARG A 47 -8.00 8.41 -5.83
C ARG A 47 -7.82 7.16 -6.70
N LEU A 48 -8.43 6.03 -6.33
CA LEU A 48 -8.41 4.79 -7.12
C LEU A 48 -9.38 4.79 -8.31
N ARG A 49 -10.33 5.73 -8.34
CA ARG A 49 -11.33 5.81 -9.41
C ARG A 49 -10.69 6.24 -10.74
N LYS A 50 -11.19 5.66 -11.84
CA LYS A 50 -10.69 5.91 -13.21
C LYS A 50 -10.74 7.37 -13.66
N ARG A 51 -11.65 8.17 -13.07
CA ARG A 51 -11.86 9.59 -13.41
C ARG A 51 -11.06 10.56 -12.53
N SER A 52 -10.27 10.06 -11.59
CA SER A 52 -9.48 10.92 -10.71
C SER A 52 -8.23 11.40 -11.45
N LEU A 53 -8.10 12.72 -11.64
CA LEU A 53 -6.85 13.36 -12.07
C LEU A 53 -5.73 12.87 -11.14
N GLY A 54 -4.62 12.35 -11.66
CA GLY A 54 -3.54 11.80 -10.82
C GLY A 54 -3.99 10.56 -10.02
N ARG A 55 -4.41 9.50 -10.72
CA ARG A 55 -4.79 8.22 -10.11
C ARG A 55 -3.60 7.56 -9.43
N LEU A 56 -3.83 7.01 -8.24
CA LEU A 56 -2.82 6.31 -7.45
C LEU A 56 -2.35 5.01 -8.17
N PRO A 57 -1.04 4.74 -8.29
CA PRO A 57 -0.55 3.54 -8.97
C PRO A 57 -0.76 2.31 -8.09
N GLY A 58 -1.67 1.43 -8.51
CA GLY A 58 -2.00 0.21 -7.77
C GLY A 58 -2.47 -0.92 -8.67
N TYR A 59 -2.24 -2.14 -8.21
CA TYR A 59 -2.59 -3.40 -8.86
C TYR A 59 -3.89 -3.94 -8.28
N ARG A 60 -4.83 -4.31 -9.16
CA ARG A 60 -6.08 -4.94 -8.76
C ARG A 60 -5.94 -6.46 -8.84
N LEU A 61 -5.84 -7.11 -7.69
CA LEU A 61 -5.80 -8.57 -7.57
C LEU A 61 -7.20 -9.07 -7.17
N GLY A 62 -8.06 -9.22 -8.17
CA GLY A 62 -9.47 -9.57 -7.98
C GLY A 62 -10.23 -8.51 -7.18
N LYS A 63 -10.61 -8.84 -5.95
CA LYS A 63 -11.30 -7.92 -5.03
C LYS A 63 -10.37 -7.01 -4.22
N TYR A 64 -9.05 -7.27 -4.25
CA TYR A 64 -8.08 -6.56 -3.43
C TYR A 64 -7.27 -5.57 -4.25
N TRP A 65 -6.91 -4.45 -3.62
CA TRP A 65 -5.93 -3.51 -4.14
C TRP A 65 -4.59 -3.71 -3.45
N ARG A 66 -3.52 -3.70 -4.24
CA ARG A 66 -2.14 -3.82 -3.79
C ARG A 66 -1.30 -2.73 -4.40
N PHE A 67 -0.30 -2.26 -3.67
CA PHE A 67 0.55 -1.15 -4.06
C PHE A 67 2.00 -1.50 -3.76
N ARG A 68 2.93 -1.08 -4.61
CA ARG A 68 4.35 -1.10 -4.26
C ARG A 68 4.69 0.25 -3.64
N GLU A 69 5.46 0.22 -2.56
CA GLU A 69 5.89 1.43 -1.88
C GLU A 69 6.69 2.37 -2.80
N GLU A 70 7.63 1.82 -3.57
CA GLU A 70 8.46 2.58 -4.52
C GLU A 70 7.63 3.33 -5.57
N GLU A 71 6.58 2.69 -6.10
CA GLU A 71 5.69 3.32 -7.08
C GLU A 71 4.85 4.44 -6.46
N ILE A 72 4.45 4.29 -5.19
CA ILE A 72 3.72 5.33 -4.46
C ILE A 72 4.62 6.56 -4.28
N TRP A 73 5.86 6.37 -3.83
CA TRP A 73 6.80 7.47 -3.65
C TRP A 73 7.13 8.17 -4.98
N GLY A 74 7.44 7.41 -6.03
CA GLY A 74 7.67 7.98 -7.36
C GLY A 74 6.46 8.77 -7.86
N TRP A 75 5.23 8.27 -7.62
CA TRP A 75 4.02 9.02 -7.95
C TRP A 75 3.90 10.33 -7.17
N VAL A 76 4.19 10.34 -5.87
CA VAL A 76 4.17 11.59 -5.06
C VAL A 76 5.14 12.63 -5.64
N GLU A 77 6.34 12.22 -6.05
CA GLU A 77 7.31 13.11 -6.68
C GLU A 77 6.79 13.69 -8.01
N THR A 78 6.13 12.88 -8.85
CA THR A 78 5.52 13.39 -10.10
C THR A 78 4.41 14.42 -9.84
N GLN A 79 3.65 14.26 -8.75
CA GLN A 79 2.61 15.24 -8.39
C GLN A 79 3.21 16.56 -7.91
N HIS A 80 4.33 16.53 -7.19
CA HIS A 80 5.05 17.74 -6.78
C HIS A 80 5.61 18.52 -7.98
N GLY A 81 6.12 17.83 -9.01
CA GLY A 81 6.65 18.45 -10.22
C GLY A 81 5.60 19.19 -11.06
N GLY A 82 4.34 18.73 -11.05
CA GLY A 82 3.24 19.35 -11.79
C GLY A 82 2.70 20.66 -11.18
N HIS A 83 3.04 20.96 -9.92
CA HIS A 83 2.53 22.15 -9.22
C HIS A 83 3.50 23.36 -9.28
N ARG A 84 4.71 23.17 -9.82
CA ARG A 84 5.76 24.21 -9.98
C ARG A 84 5.87 24.79 -11.40
N ALA A 85 4.96 24.42 -12.30
CA ALA A 85 4.89 24.94 -13.66
C ALA A 85 3.52 25.60 -13.88
N ALA A 86 3.29 26.75 -13.24
CA ALA A 86 2.24 27.70 -13.58
C ALA A 86 2.70 29.11 -13.18
#